data_AF-A0A349KQV5-F1
#
_entry.id   AF-A0A349KQV5-F1
#
_cell.length_a   1.000
_cell.length_b   1.000
_cell.length_c   1.000
_cell.angle_alpha   90.00
_cell.angle_beta   90.00
_cell.angle_gamma   90.00
#
_symmetry.space_group_name_H-M   'P 1'
#
loop_
_entity.id
_entity.type
_entity.pdbx_description
1 polymer ?
#
loop_
_entity_poly.entity_id
_entity_poly.type
_entity_poly.pdbx_seq_one_letter_code
_entity_poly.pdbx_strand_id
1 'polypeptide(L)'
;DPNTYIDDHFGEMTIPVLYFGSGGFGAESLLSGIHSAARSGSDDVTIKVLENYGHLDVLFATDAPTEVYGVIYEWVLGHQTLEAVSE
;
A
#
# COMPACT_ATOMS: atom_id res chain seq x y z
N ASP A 1 8.44 16.51 19.15
CA ASP A 1 8.05 16.89 20.52
C ASP A 1 7.11 15.80 21.00
N PRO A 2 7.37 15.13 22.14
CA PRO A 2 6.46 14.10 22.67
C PRO A 2 5.04 14.64 22.98
N ASN A 3 4.86 15.96 23.00
CA ASN A 3 3.56 16.61 23.18
C ASN A 3 2.87 16.97 21.85
N THR A 4 3.43 16.57 20.70
CA THR A 4 2.72 16.72 19.43
C THR A 4 1.52 15.77 19.46
N TYR A 5 0.31 16.34 19.52
CA TYR A 5 -0.93 15.61 19.33
C TYR A 5 -0.92 14.95 17.95
N ILE A 6 -1.11 13.64 17.90
CA ILE A 6 -1.29 12.88 16.67
C ILE A 6 -2.77 12.54 16.59
N ASP A 7 -3.42 13.10 15.58
CA ASP A 7 -4.75 12.69 15.16
C ASP A 7 -4.58 11.60 14.11
N ASP A 8 -4.51 10.33 14.52
CA ASP A 8 -4.14 9.24 13.60
C ASP A 8 -5.32 8.67 12.81
N HIS A 9 -6.56 8.99 13.18
CA HIS A 9 -7.81 8.48 12.56
C HIS A 9 -7.74 6.97 12.28
N PHE A 10 -6.98 6.25 13.11
CA PHE A 10 -6.62 4.87 12.82
C PHE A 10 -7.85 3.97 13.03
N GLY A 11 -8.24 3.23 12.00
CA GLY A 11 -9.48 2.46 12.01
C GLY A 11 -10.67 3.20 11.41
N GLU A 12 -10.50 4.44 10.96
CA GLU A 12 -11.57 5.27 10.39
C GLU A 12 -11.35 5.61 8.90
N MET A 13 -10.28 5.09 8.27
CA MET A 13 -10.01 5.34 6.85
C MET A 13 -11.02 4.60 5.97
N THR A 14 -11.74 5.31 5.10
CA THR A 14 -12.73 4.71 4.19
C THR A 14 -12.24 4.56 2.74
N ILE A 15 -11.01 5.01 2.45
CA ILE A 15 -10.43 4.94 1.12
C ILE A 15 -9.82 3.55 0.85
N PRO A 16 -9.91 3.00 -0.38
CA PRO A 16 -9.20 1.78 -0.74
C PRO A 16 -7.69 1.88 -0.52
N VAL A 17 -7.07 0.80 -0.05
CA VAL A 17 -5.64 0.75 0.32
C VAL A 17 -4.91 -0.32 -0.47
N LEU A 18 -3.84 0.09 -1.16
CA LEU A 18 -2.83 -0.82 -1.69
C LEU A 18 -1.53 -0.66 -0.89
N TYR A 19 -1.13 -1.71 -0.18
CA TYR A 19 0.09 -1.73 0.62
C TYR A 19 1.14 -2.69 0.03
N PHE A 20 2.36 -2.20 -0.15
CA PHE A 20 3.53 -3.01 -0.49
C PHE A 20 4.43 -3.19 0.74
N GLY A 21 4.59 -4.44 1.17
CA GLY A 21 5.47 -4.81 2.27
C GLY A 21 6.82 -5.33 1.76
N SER A 22 7.91 -4.65 2.10
CA SER A 22 9.28 -5.08 1.79
C SER A 22 9.76 -6.12 2.81
N GLY A 23 9.96 -7.37 2.38
CA GLY A 23 10.35 -8.48 3.26
C GLY A 23 11.77 -8.39 3.80
N GLY A 24 12.68 -7.80 3.02
CA GLY A 24 14.08 -7.59 3.37
C GLY A 24 14.35 -6.36 4.25
N PHE A 25 13.37 -5.51 4.51
CA PHE A 25 13.55 -4.32 5.37
C PHE A 25 13.50 -4.63 6.88
N GLY A 26 12.93 -5.78 7.25
CA GLY A 26 12.85 -6.27 8.61
C GLY A 26 11.43 -6.67 9.02
N ALA A 27 11.33 -7.75 9.80
CA ALA A 27 10.06 -8.37 10.14
C ALA A 27 9.09 -7.41 10.87
N GLU A 28 9.59 -6.62 11.81
CA GLU A 28 8.77 -5.65 12.56
C GLU A 28 8.15 -4.59 11.64
N SER A 29 8.92 -4.09 10.66
CA SER A 29 8.40 -3.08 9.72
C SER A 29 7.35 -3.68 8.79
N LEU A 30 7.58 -4.90 8.29
CA LEU A 30 6.61 -5.63 7.47
C LEU A 30 5.31 -5.89 8.24
N LEU A 31 5.42 -6.45 9.44
CA LEU A 31 4.25 -6.80 10.25
C LEU A 31 3.48 -5.56 10.70
N SER A 32 4.19 -4.49 11.07
CA SER A 32 3.55 -3.21 11.44
C SER A 32 2.80 -2.61 10.25
N GLY A 33 3.38 -2.61 9.05
CA GLY A 33 2.71 -2.10 7.86
C GLY A 33 1.49 -2.93 7.45
N ILE A 34 1.59 -4.27 7.51
CA ILE A 34 0.45 -5.19 7.30
C ILE A 34 -0.65 -4.92 8.33
N HIS A 35 -0.28 -4.79 9.61
CA HIS A 35 -1.23 -4.48 10.67
C HIS A 35 -1.93 -3.14 10.41
N SER A 36 -1.17 -2.11 10.07
CA SER A 36 -1.71 -0.78 9.79
C SER A 36 -2.68 -0.78 8.61
N ALA A 37 -2.34 -1.47 7.52
CA ALA A 37 -3.25 -1.58 6.38
C ALA A 37 -4.54 -2.35 6.74
N ALA A 38 -4.40 -3.51 7.40
CA ALA A 38 -5.53 -4.36 7.77
C ALA A 38 -6.44 -3.77 8.85
N ARG A 39 -5.92 -2.82 9.64
CA ARG A 39 -6.65 -2.12 10.71
C ARG A 39 -6.94 -0.66 10.37
N SER A 40 -6.73 -0.25 9.13
CA SER A 40 -6.92 1.12 8.66
C SER A 40 -8.35 1.63 8.81
N GLY A 41 -9.33 0.73 8.80
CA GLY A 41 -10.77 1.05 8.72
C GLY A 41 -11.36 0.84 7.32
N SER A 42 -10.50 0.60 6.32
CA SER A 42 -10.94 0.43 4.94
C SER A 42 -11.52 -0.96 4.71
N ASP A 43 -12.65 -1.02 4.01
CA ASP A 43 -13.26 -2.28 3.58
C ASP A 43 -12.58 -2.88 2.33
N ASP A 44 -11.66 -2.14 1.72
CA ASP A 44 -10.94 -2.53 0.50
C ASP A 44 -9.43 -2.40 0.70
N VAL A 45 -8.80 -3.52 1.06
CA VAL A 45 -7.36 -3.58 1.38
C VAL A 45 -6.69 -4.66 0.56
N THR A 46 -5.72 -4.25 -0.26
CA THR A 46 -4.83 -5.14 -1.01
C THR A 46 -3.42 -5.09 -0.42
N ILE A 47 -2.89 -6.26 -0.06
CA ILE A 47 -1.53 -6.39 0.50
C ILE A 47 -0.66 -7.19 -0.48
N LYS A 48 0.50 -6.62 -0.83
CA LYS A 48 1.53 -7.27 -1.64
C LYS A 48 2.84 -7.32 -0.87
N VAL A 49 3.31 -8.52 -0.55
CA VAL A 49 4.61 -8.73 0.08
C VAL A 49 5.65 -9.01 -1.01
N LEU A 50 6.74 -8.24 -0.98
CA LEU A 50 7.89 -8.35 -1.86
C LEU A 50 9.02 -8.99 -1.03
N GLU A 51 9.08 -10.31 -1.01
CA GLU A 51 9.87 -11.10 -0.03
C GLU A 51 11.35 -10.72 -0.02
N ASN A 52 11.94 -10.45 -1.18
CA ASN A 52 13.38 -10.19 -1.33
C ASN A 52 13.74 -8.70 -1.46
N TYR A 53 12.76 -7.81 -1.33
CA TYR A 53 12.98 -6.37 -1.46
C TYR A 53 13.42 -5.79 -0.12
N GLY A 54 14.48 -5.01 -0.10
CA GLY A 54 14.74 -4.01 0.94
C GLY A 54 13.89 -2.75 0.76
N HIS A 55 14.04 -1.76 1.65
CA HIS A 55 13.15 -0.59 1.67
C HIS A 55 13.15 0.20 0.35
N LEU A 56 14.36 0.44 -0.18
CA LEU A 56 14.54 1.24 -1.40
C LEU A 56 14.28 0.43 -2.68
N ASP A 57 14.26 -0.90 -2.60
CA ASP A 57 14.01 -1.76 -3.75
C ASP A 57 12.59 -1.58 -4.29
N VAL A 58 11.64 -1.18 -3.43
CA VAL A 58 10.26 -0.84 -3.85
C VAL A 58 10.24 0.29 -4.88
N LEU A 59 11.28 1.14 -4.88
CA LEU A 59 11.42 2.26 -5.81
C LEU A 59 12.42 1.98 -6.93
N PHE A 60 13.49 1.22 -6.65
CA PHE A 60 14.69 1.17 -7.50
C PHE A 60 15.15 -0.24 -7.90
N ALA A 61 14.51 -1.32 -7.43
CA ALA A 61 14.85 -2.64 -7.91
C ALA A 61 14.67 -2.71 -9.43
N THR A 62 15.49 -3.53 -10.09
CA THR A 62 15.39 -3.76 -11.54
C THR A 62 13.99 -4.23 -11.93
N ASP A 63 13.32 -4.98 -11.05
CA ASP A 63 11.98 -5.52 -11.27
C ASP A 63 10.86 -4.64 -10.68
N ALA A 64 11.17 -3.51 -10.02
CA ALA A 64 10.15 -2.58 -9.51
C ALA A 64 9.16 -2.08 -10.59
N PRO A 65 9.57 -1.85 -11.86
CA PRO A 65 8.63 -1.54 -12.95
C PRO A 65 7.48 -2.53 -13.10
N THR A 66 7.73 -3.82 -12.94
CA THR A 66 6.71 -4.86 -13.10
C THR A 66 6.04 -5.21 -11.77
N GLU A 67 6.83 -5.38 -10.71
CA GLU A 67 6.33 -5.90 -9.43
C GLU A 67 5.68 -4.83 -8.53
N VAL A 68 5.97 -3.55 -8.77
CA VAL A 68 5.39 -2.42 -8.03
C VAL A 68 4.57 -1.53 -8.94
N TYR A 69 5.19 -0.89 -9.94
CA TYR A 69 4.50 0.13 -10.75
C TYR A 69 3.43 -0.48 -11.65
N GLY A 70 3.69 -1.64 -12.26
CA GLY A 70 2.68 -2.39 -13.01
C GLY A 70 1.49 -2.81 -12.15
N VAL A 71 1.75 -3.26 -10.92
CA VAL A 71 0.69 -3.62 -9.97
C VAL A 71 -0.13 -2.39 -9.56
N ILE A 72 0.51 -1.24 -9.30
CA ILE A 72 -0.19 0.02 -9.01
C ILE A 72 -1.08 0.41 -10.19
N TYR A 73 -0.57 0.34 -11.42
CA TYR A 73 -1.31 0.70 -12.62
C TYR A 73 -2.58 -0.14 -12.78
N GLU A 74 -2.46 -1.47 -12.74
CA GLU A 74 -3.60 -2.39 -12.86
C GLU A 74 -4.58 -2.23 -11.70
N TRP A 75 -4.06 -2.03 -10.48
CA TRP A 75 -4.91 -1.80 -9.32
C TRP A 75 -5.71 -0.51 -9.48
N VAL A 76 -5.09 0.60 -9.90
CA VAL A 76 -5.81 1.86 -10.15
C VAL A 76 -6.87 1.69 -11.24
N LEU A 77 -6.55 1.04 -12.36
CA LEU A 77 -7.53 0.77 -13.41
C LEU A 77 -8.73 -0.06 -12.92
N GLY A 78 -8.47 -1.06 -12.07
CA GLY A 78 -9.53 -1.88 -11.47
C GLY A 78 -10.46 -1.12 -10.52
N HIS A 79 -10.00 0.01 -9.96
CA HIS A 79 -10.78 0.86 -9.04
C HIS A 79 -11.34 2.12 -9.73
N GLN A 80 -11.09 2.30 -11.03
CA GLN A 80 -11.79 3.31 -11.81
C GLN A 80 -13.18 2.79 -12.16
N THR A 81 -14.22 3.46 -11.65
CA THR A 81 -15.52 3.43 -12.31
C THR A 81 -15.35 4.11 -13.67
N LEU A 82 -15.18 3.32 -14.73
CA LEU A 82 -15.25 3.82 -16.09
C LEU A 82 -16.67 4.34 -16.33
N GLU A 83 -16.92 5.62 -16.07
CA GLU A 83 -18.09 6.27 -16.63
C GLU A 83 -17.92 6.28 -18.15
N ALA A 84 -18.87 5.66 -18.85
CA ALA A 84 -18.88 5.66 -20.30
C ALA A 84 -18.91 7.11 -20.78
N VAL A 85 -17.89 7.51 -21.54
CA VAL A 85 -17.90 8.78 -22.25
C VAL A 85 -19.02 8.69 -23.29
N SER A 86 -20.12 9.41 -23.06
CA SER A 86 -21.20 9.51 -24.04
C SER A 86 -20.69 10.24 -25.28
N GLU A 87 -20.82 9.60 -26.45
CA GLU A 87 -20.56 10.17 -27.79
C GLU A 87 -21.45 11.37 -28.13
#